data_AF-A0A1I0N687-F1
#
_entry.id   AF-A0A1I0N687-F1
#
_cell.length_a   1.000
_cell.length_b   1.000
_cell.length_c   1.000
_cell.angle_alpha   90.00
_cell.angle_beta   90.00
_cell.angle_gamma   90.00
#
_symmetry.space_group_name_H-M   'P 1'
#
loop_
_entity.id
_entity.type
_entity.pdbx_description
1 polymer ?
#
loop_
_entity_poly.entity_id
_entity_poly.type
_entity_poly.pdbx_seq_one_letter_code
_entity_poly.pdbx_strand_id
1 'polypeptide(L)'
;MTLADRIESYRATLEEWLRGLYHGMITHPAYEKIEKEAEDAEDAFLLACFPDAFGIPSPVSYYTAELLPYIEDEFEAWERRLWDRDSYMERKGQQYHF
;
A
#
# COMPACT_ATOMS: atom_id res chain seq x y z
N MET A 1 -12.75 -32.61 37.52
CA MET A 1 -11.87 -31.60 36.89
C MET A 1 -11.39 -30.68 37.98
N THR A 2 -10.10 -30.74 38.27
CA THR A 2 -9.51 -29.93 39.34
C THR A 2 -9.43 -28.47 38.88
N LEU A 3 -9.39 -27.52 39.82
CA LEU A 3 -9.23 -26.09 39.51
C LEU A 3 -7.96 -25.82 38.68
N ALA A 4 -6.92 -26.63 38.89
CA ALA A 4 -5.67 -26.58 38.15
C ALA A 4 -5.87 -26.87 36.65
N ASP A 5 -6.60 -27.94 36.31
CA ASP A 5 -6.89 -28.32 34.91
C ASP A 5 -7.65 -27.21 34.17
N ARG A 6 -8.55 -26.51 34.88
CA ARG A 6 -9.36 -25.42 34.30
C ARG A 6 -8.51 -24.17 34.03
N ILE A 7 -7.58 -23.84 34.93
CA ILE A 7 -6.65 -22.72 34.76
C ILE A 7 -5.71 -22.98 33.57
N GLU A 8 -5.22 -24.20 33.43
CA GLU A 8 -4.33 -24.58 32.34
C GLU A 8 -5.03 -24.49 30.97
N SER A 9 -6.25 -25.02 30.86
CA SER A 9 -7.07 -24.89 29.65
C SER A 9 -7.37 -23.43 29.29
N TYR A 10 -7.62 -22.58 30.29
CA TYR A 10 -7.94 -21.16 30.05
C TYR A 10 -6.71 -20.39 29.56
N ARG A 11 -5.53 -20.71 30.10
CA ARG A 11 -4.27 -20.08 29.70
C ARG A 11 -3.88 -20.45 28.27
N ALA A 12 -4.07 -21.72 27.88
CA ALA A 12 -3.80 -22.19 26.52
C ALA A 12 -4.71 -21.48 25.49
N THR A 13 -6.02 -21.40 25.76
CA THR A 13 -6.95 -20.66 24.89
C THR A 13 -6.56 -19.19 24.82
N LEU A 14 -6.24 -18.55 25.94
CA LEU A 14 -5.91 -17.12 25.96
C LEU A 14 -4.61 -16.81 25.17
N GLU A 15 -3.63 -17.71 25.21
CA GLU A 15 -2.38 -17.57 24.46
C GLU A 15 -2.59 -17.72 22.94
N GLU A 16 -3.43 -18.67 22.52
CA GLU A 16 -3.82 -18.84 21.11
C GLU A 16 -4.58 -17.62 20.58
N TRP A 17 -5.53 -17.10 21.37
CA TRP A 17 -6.27 -15.88 21.03
C TRP A 17 -5.38 -14.64 20.96
N LEU A 18 -4.45 -14.46 21.92
CA LEU A 18 -3.50 -13.35 21.89
C LEU A 18 -2.58 -13.41 20.68
N ARG A 19 -2.12 -14.61 20.29
CA ARG A 19 -1.26 -14.78 19.12
C ARG A 19 -2.01 -14.49 17.82
N GLY A 20 -3.25 -14.96 17.69
CA GLY A 20 -4.12 -14.64 16.56
C GLY A 20 -4.42 -13.15 16.46
N LEU A 21 -4.75 -12.52 17.59
CA LEU A 21 -5.04 -11.09 17.68
C LEU A 21 -3.80 -10.24 17.32
N TYR A 22 -2.63 -10.57 17.88
CA TYR A 22 -1.38 -9.88 17.60
C TYR A 22 -1.01 -9.96 16.11
N HIS A 23 -1.14 -11.15 15.51
CA HIS A 23 -0.84 -11.35 14.10
C HIS A 23 -1.80 -10.56 13.21
N GLY A 24 -3.10 -10.64 13.46
CA GLY A 24 -4.11 -9.91 12.68
C GLY A 24 -4.01 -8.39 12.83
N MET A 25 -3.73 -7.90 14.04
CA MET A 25 -3.73 -6.46 14.34
C MET A 25 -2.43 -5.76 13.93
N ILE A 26 -1.29 -6.45 13.93
CA ILE A 26 0.01 -5.80 13.70
C ILE A 26 0.56 -6.11 12.32
N THR A 27 0.51 -7.38 11.88
CA THR A 27 1.15 -7.77 10.61
C THR A 27 0.38 -7.21 9.42
N HIS A 28 -0.95 -7.27 9.46
CA HIS A 28 -1.77 -6.88 8.31
C HIS A 28 -1.74 -5.37 8.01
N PRO A 29 -1.89 -4.47 9.01
CA PRO A 29 -1.85 -3.02 8.74
C PRO A 29 -0.44 -2.52 8.40
N ALA A 30 0.60 -3.20 8.89
CA ALA A 30 1.97 -2.86 8.56
C ALA A 30 2.27 -3.13 7.08
N TYR A 31 1.80 -4.27 6.55
CA TYR A 31 1.98 -4.62 5.14
C TYR A 31 1.25 -3.63 4.23
N GLU A 32 -0.01 -3.34 4.51
CA GLU A 32 -0.82 -2.42 3.72
C GLU A 32 -0.21 -1.00 3.66
N LYS A 33 0.38 -0.53 4.77
CA LYS A 33 1.06 0.78 4.79
C LYS A 33 2.29 0.78 3.90
N ILE A 34 3.09 -0.28 3.94
CA ILE A 34 4.31 -0.40 3.12
C ILE A 34 3.92 -0.46 1.63
N GLU A 35 2.90 -1.24 1.29
CA GLU A 35 2.40 -1.36 -0.08
C GLU A 35 1.91 -0.01 -0.61
N LYS A 36 1.08 0.71 0.16
CA LYS A 36 0.62 2.06 -0.21
C LYS A 36 1.77 3.07 -0.37
N GLU A 37 2.82 2.97 0.45
CA GLU A 37 4.00 3.85 0.31
C GLU A 37 4.83 3.50 -0.93
N ALA A 38 4.93 2.21 -1.27
CA ALA A 38 5.57 1.77 -2.51
C ALA A 38 4.81 2.29 -3.74
N GLU A 39 3.49 2.19 -3.74
CA GLU A 39 2.64 2.77 -4.79
C GLU A 39 2.80 4.31 -4.88
N ASP A 40 2.90 5.02 -3.75
CA ASP A 40 3.14 6.47 -3.76
C ASP A 40 4.49 6.82 -4.43
N ALA A 41 5.53 6.04 -4.16
CA ALA A 41 6.85 6.24 -4.76
C ALA A 41 6.84 5.93 -6.27
N GLU A 42 6.13 4.87 -6.67
CA GLU A 42 5.92 4.50 -8.07
C GLU A 42 5.15 5.59 -8.82
N ASP A 43 4.05 6.08 -8.24
CA ASP A 43 3.22 7.11 -8.86
C ASP A 43 4.00 8.41 -9.08
N ALA A 44 4.88 8.78 -8.13
CA ALA A 44 5.76 9.94 -8.24
C ALA A 44 6.84 9.76 -9.31
N PHE A 45 7.39 8.54 -9.43
CA PHE A 45 8.37 8.20 -10.47
C PHE A 45 7.74 8.29 -11.87
N LEU A 46 6.58 7.67 -12.07
CA LEU A 46 5.86 7.69 -13.35
C LEU A 46 5.46 9.11 -13.75
N LEU A 47 5.03 9.94 -12.80
CA LEU A 47 4.75 11.36 -13.06
C LEU A 47 6.00 12.13 -13.50
N ALA A 48 7.16 11.85 -12.91
CA ALA A 48 8.41 12.50 -13.31
C ALA A 48 8.88 12.05 -14.70
N CYS A 49 8.62 10.80 -15.06
CA CYS A 49 8.98 10.22 -16.35
C CYS A 49 8.01 10.59 -17.47
N PHE A 50 6.72 10.72 -17.18
CA PHE A 50 5.66 10.92 -18.18
C PHE A 50 4.69 12.07 -17.82
N PRO A 51 5.18 13.28 -17.51
CA PRO A 51 4.31 14.42 -17.27
C PRO A 51 3.54 14.85 -18.54
N ASP A 52 4.02 14.44 -19.72
CA ASP A 52 3.38 14.68 -21.02
C ASP A 52 1.97 14.08 -21.10
N ALA A 53 1.72 12.97 -20.39
CA ALA A 53 0.39 12.35 -20.30
C ALA A 53 -0.67 13.32 -19.75
N PHE A 54 -0.25 14.30 -18.93
CA PHE A 54 -1.09 15.35 -18.37
C PHE A 54 -0.96 16.70 -19.08
N GLY A 55 -0.32 16.73 -20.25
CA GLY A 55 -0.15 17.94 -21.06
C GLY A 55 0.94 18.88 -20.56
N ILE A 56 1.81 18.44 -19.65
CA ILE A 56 2.99 19.18 -19.22
C ILE A 56 4.17 18.72 -20.08
N PRO A 57 4.63 19.51 -21.07
CA PRO A 57 5.71 19.09 -21.93
C PRO A 57 7.03 18.99 -21.16
N SER A 58 7.65 17.81 -21.19
CA SER A 58 8.95 17.53 -20.57
C SER A 58 9.92 16.87 -21.55
N PRO A 59 11.19 17.30 -21.58
CA PRO A 59 12.22 16.62 -22.38
C PRO A 59 12.52 15.21 -21.87
N VAL A 60 12.17 14.88 -20.62
CA VAL A 60 12.41 13.56 -20.01
C VAL A 60 11.54 12.50 -20.68
N SER A 61 10.27 12.82 -20.97
CA SER A 61 9.28 11.95 -21.59
C SER A 61 9.76 11.31 -22.89
N TYR A 62 10.57 12.05 -23.66
CA TYR A 62 11.16 11.55 -24.89
C TYR A 62 12.18 10.41 -24.64
N TYR A 63 13.00 10.54 -23.61
CA TYR A 63 14.02 9.54 -23.28
C TYR A 63 13.45 8.34 -22.53
N THR A 64 12.40 8.55 -21.74
CA THR A 64 11.75 7.49 -20.96
C THR A 64 10.73 6.71 -21.78
N ALA A 65 10.36 7.16 -22.99
CA ALA A 65 9.46 6.43 -23.89
C ALA A 65 9.92 5.00 -24.21
N GLU A 66 11.23 4.73 -24.18
CA GLU A 66 11.77 3.37 -24.37
C GLU A 66 11.39 2.41 -23.23
N LEU A 67 10.99 2.93 -22.06
CA LEU A 67 10.56 2.13 -20.92
C LEU A 67 9.12 1.65 -21.06
N LEU A 68 8.26 2.37 -21.81
CA LEU A 68 6.82 2.08 -21.91
C LEU A 68 6.47 0.62 -22.19
N PRO A 69 7.14 -0.11 -23.12
CA PRO A 69 6.83 -1.51 -23.39
C PRO A 69 7.07 -2.46 -22.21
N TYR A 70 7.86 -2.04 -21.21
CA TYR A 70 8.20 -2.82 -20.03
C TYR A 70 7.36 -2.49 -18.80
N ILE A 71 6.63 -1.37 -18.85
CA ILE A 71 5.86 -0.82 -17.73
C ILE A 71 4.42 -0.52 -18.13
N GLU A 72 3.92 -1.12 -19.22
CA GLU A 72 2.60 -0.83 -19.80
C GLU A 72 1.49 -1.09 -18.78
N ASP A 73 1.55 -2.21 -18.07
CA ASP A 73 0.56 -2.60 -17.06
C ASP A 73 0.60 -1.65 -15.85
N GLU A 74 1.79 -1.30 -15.37
CA GLU A 74 2.01 -0.35 -14.27
C GLU A 74 1.55 1.05 -14.64
N PHE A 75 1.77 1.46 -15.89
CA PHE A 75 1.37 2.75 -16.44
C PHE A 75 -0.16 2.87 -16.52
N GLU A 76 -0.86 1.86 -17.04
CA GLU A 76 -2.33 1.86 -17.07
C GLU A 76 -2.92 1.88 -15.65
N ALA A 77 -2.34 1.09 -14.74
CA ALA A 77 -2.77 1.06 -13.35
C ALA A 77 -2.55 2.41 -12.66
N TRP A 78 -1.42 3.07 -12.92
CA TRP A 78 -1.09 4.40 -12.45
C TRP A 78 -2.05 5.46 -12.98
N GLU A 79 -2.32 5.49 -14.29
CA GLU A 79 -3.27 6.43 -14.90
C GLU A 79 -4.65 6.33 -14.24
N ARG A 80 -5.11 5.09 -14.01
CA ARG A 80 -6.37 4.84 -13.32
C ARG A 80 -6.35 5.31 -11.87
N ARG A 81 -5.28 5.02 -11.12
CA ARG A 81 -5.11 5.48 -9.74
C ARG A 81 -5.12 6.99 -9.64
N LEU A 82 -4.49 7.69 -10.58
CA LEU A 82 -4.44 9.14 -10.62
C LEU A 82 -5.79 9.75 -10.96
N TRP A 83 -6.54 9.16 -11.89
CA TRP A 83 -7.86 9.63 -12.26
C TRP A 83 -8.87 9.49 -11.12
N ASP A 84 -8.77 8.41 -10.34
CA ASP A 84 -9.66 8.16 -9.20
C ASP A 84 -9.36 9.05 -7.98
N ARG A 85 -8.33 9.91 -8.04
CA ARG A 85 -7.92 10.78 -6.92
C ARG A 85 -8.24 12.24 -7.19
N ASP A 86 -8.85 12.89 -6.21
CA ASP A 86 -9.00 14.35 -6.24
C ASP A 86 -7.70 15.07 -5.84
N SER A 87 -6.88 14.47 -4.96
CA SER A 87 -5.59 15.06 -4.58
C SER A 87 -4.54 14.05 -4.08
N TYR A 88 -3.26 14.39 -4.24
CA TYR A 88 -2.13 13.64 -3.63
C TYR A 88 -2.22 13.56 -2.10
N MET A 89 -2.88 14.54 -1.46
CA MET A 89 -3.01 14.60 0.00
C MET A 89 -4.08 13.65 0.56
N GLU A 90 -5.04 13.24 -0.27
CA GLU A 90 -6.16 12.40 0.13
C GLU A 90 -5.69 11.01 0.59
N ARG A 91 -4.72 10.40 -0.13
CA ARG A 91 -4.15 9.08 0.25
C ARG A 91 -3.40 9.14 1.58
N LYS A 92 -2.66 10.23 1.83
CA LYS A 92 -1.95 10.44 3.10
C LYS A 92 -2.94 10.62 4.25
N GLY A 93 -4.07 11.29 4.04
CA GLY A 93 -5.16 11.34 5.03
C GLY A 93 -5.70 9.95 5.39
N GLN A 94 -5.94 9.09 4.40
CA GLN A 94 -6.42 7.73 4.63
C GLN A 94 -5.38 6.80 5.29
N GLN A 95 -4.08 6.97 5.02
CA GLN A 95 -3.01 6.18 5.65
C GLN A 95 -2.81 6.48 7.14
N TYR A 96 -3.02 7.75 7.54
CA TYR A 96 -2.75 8.21 8.90
C TYR A 96 -4.00 8.34 9.78
N HIS A 97 -5.20 8.06 9.25
CA HIS A 97 -6.48 8.13 9.97
C HIS A 97 -6.60 9.41 10.82
N PHE A 98 -6.52 10.58 10.19
CA PHE A 98 -7.00 11.83 10.78
C PHE A 98 -8.42 12.14 10.30
#